data_AF-D5UBR2-F1
#
_entry.id   AF-D5UBR2-F1
#
_cell.length_a   1.000
_cell.length_b   1.000
_cell.length_c   1.000
_cell.angle_alpha   90.00
_cell.angle_beta   90.00
_cell.angle_gamma   90.00
#
_symmetry.space_group_name_H-M   'P 1'
#
loop_
_entity.id
_entity.type
_entity.pdbx_description
1 polymer ?
#
loop_
_entity_poly.entity_id
_entity_poly.type
_entity_poly.pdbx_seq_one_letter_code
_entity_poly.pdbx_strand_id
1 'polypeptide(L)'
;MNQVDGRRWRAARAVIALMALTAVAAPAHAVQGVVPGAAAAAATVRLEIAGHPDAVPGETRERACSGALVAASWVITAASCFADASGAAVTAGAPRWATTATVGRPDLTATTGQVLKVDRLVPHPDRDVVLAHLASTVTTTTPLAVATTPPAVGETLTVAGYGRTADAVVPDTVHAAAYSVASVGDRALDIVPAQDDAAICKGDAGGPALRATASGGVELVAIHHTAYQGGCLGSVSTRREATETRVDDLRDWVGQVTAPTQHLALGGGRVGVVTDARKAIVADGLTGSWTTVHDDAAQVVLDGTRIGVLTSDGVALVKDGGITAPFVRVAGGVQQLVLSGDRIGVLTDGGDASVKEGPVNAGWVKVSGGVKQLVLSGDRIGVLTHGGDASVKEGPVNAGWVKVSGGVKQLVLSGNRIGVLSDGGEASVKEGGLGAGWVAEHGGVRDLALSGDRIGVLTNGRDALVKEGDLRAGWVVEYGGVQSMVLSGNRIGVVTGDGAALVKEGALNAGWTSVWGKCHQGPCSTSG
;
A
#
# COMPACT_ATOMS: atom_id res chain seq x y z
N MET A 1 34.61 -88.43 43.34
CA MET A 1 35.68 -89.17 42.62
C MET A 1 35.46 -88.92 41.14
N ASN A 2 36.17 -87.96 40.57
CA ASN A 2 37.52 -88.07 39.98
C ASN A 2 37.45 -88.27 38.46
N GLN A 3 37.83 -87.19 37.77
CA GLN A 3 38.85 -87.17 36.70
C GLN A 3 38.58 -87.84 35.34
N VAL A 4 38.65 -86.96 34.32
CA VAL A 4 39.47 -87.01 33.08
C VAL A 4 38.81 -87.41 31.76
N ASP A 5 38.73 -86.37 30.91
CA ASP A 5 39.01 -86.22 29.47
C ASP A 5 38.88 -87.40 28.50
N GLY A 6 38.13 -87.13 27.42
CA GLY A 6 38.06 -87.97 26.23
C GLY A 6 37.43 -87.25 25.03
N ARG A 7 38.21 -86.37 24.40
CA ARG A 7 37.96 -85.58 23.19
C ARG A 7 37.49 -86.42 21.99
N ARG A 8 36.36 -86.07 21.33
CA ARG A 8 36.11 -86.40 19.90
C ARG A 8 35.29 -85.33 19.17
N TRP A 9 35.79 -85.02 17.97
CA TRP A 9 35.41 -83.98 17.01
C TRP A 9 33.97 -84.04 16.51
N ARG A 10 33.36 -82.86 16.31
CA ARG A 10 32.45 -82.59 15.20
C ARG A 10 32.74 -81.21 14.61
N ALA A 11 32.97 -81.20 13.30
CA ALA A 11 33.31 -80.04 12.50
C ALA A 11 32.13 -79.07 12.37
N ALA A 12 32.41 -77.78 12.50
CA ALA A 12 31.54 -76.72 12.00
C ALA A 12 32.41 -75.79 11.14
N ARG A 13 32.12 -75.76 9.85
CA ARG A 13 32.75 -74.88 8.86
C ARG A 13 32.28 -73.44 9.12
N ALA A 14 33.20 -72.55 9.46
CA ALA A 14 32.95 -71.11 9.46
C ALA A 14 33.04 -70.59 8.01
N VAL A 15 31.91 -70.17 7.45
CA VAL A 15 31.87 -69.40 6.20
C VAL A 15 31.99 -67.92 6.60
N ILE A 16 33.14 -67.31 6.32
CA ILE A 16 33.30 -65.86 6.39
C ILE A 16 32.72 -65.30 5.08
N ALA A 17 31.50 -64.77 5.15
CA ALA A 17 30.93 -63.97 4.08
C ALA A 17 31.53 -62.56 4.14
N LEU A 18 32.48 -62.27 3.25
CA LEU A 18 32.98 -60.93 3.01
C LEU A 18 31.87 -60.15 2.26
N MET A 19 31.03 -59.42 2.98
CA MET A 19 30.14 -58.43 2.35
C MET A 19 30.99 -57.25 1.88
N ALA A 20 31.37 -57.28 0.60
CA ALA A 20 31.84 -56.09 -0.11
C ALA A 20 30.64 -55.16 -0.30
N LEU A 21 30.50 -54.19 0.61
CA LEU A 21 29.56 -53.09 0.46
C LEU A 21 30.11 -52.18 -0.67
N THR A 22 29.73 -52.44 -1.92
CA THR A 22 29.95 -51.48 -3.00
C THR A 22 28.97 -50.32 -2.80
N ALA A 23 29.40 -49.34 -2.01
CA ALA A 23 28.78 -48.02 -2.02
C ALA A 23 28.99 -47.43 -3.41
N VAL A 24 27.93 -47.44 -4.22
CA VAL A 24 27.86 -46.55 -5.38
C VAL A 24 27.75 -45.16 -4.79
N ALA A 25 28.87 -44.44 -4.70
CA ALA A 25 28.86 -43.02 -4.41
C ALA A 25 28.05 -42.35 -5.53
N ALA A 26 26.85 -41.87 -5.20
CA ALA A 26 26.23 -40.84 -6.00
C ALA A 26 27.25 -39.69 -6.15
N PRO A 27 27.36 -39.05 -7.33
CA PRO A 27 28.25 -37.91 -7.45
C PRO A 27 27.81 -36.88 -6.42
N ALA A 28 28.70 -36.60 -5.47
CA ALA A 28 28.56 -35.47 -4.58
C ALA A 28 28.73 -34.21 -5.43
N HIS A 29 27.65 -33.75 -6.05
CA HIS A 29 27.56 -32.37 -6.48
C HIS A 29 27.48 -31.54 -5.21
N ALA A 30 28.57 -30.82 -4.92
CA ALA A 30 28.58 -29.76 -3.95
C ALA A 30 27.48 -28.76 -4.34
N VAL A 31 26.41 -28.69 -3.55
CA VAL A 31 25.41 -27.63 -3.64
C VAL A 31 25.86 -26.55 -2.64
N GLN A 32 26.35 -25.44 -3.17
CA GLN A 32 26.80 -24.27 -2.40
C GLN A 32 25.60 -23.44 -1.95
N GLY A 33 25.58 -23.03 -0.68
CA GLY A 33 24.40 -22.41 -0.07
C GLY A 33 23.23 -23.40 0.05
N VAL A 34 22.52 -23.37 1.17
CA VAL A 34 21.30 -24.17 1.27
C VAL A 34 20.32 -23.59 0.27
N VAL A 35 19.76 -24.40 -0.64
CA VAL A 35 18.63 -23.97 -1.49
C VAL A 35 17.59 -23.36 -0.54
N PRO A 36 17.26 -22.05 -0.67
CA PRO A 36 16.35 -21.44 0.26
C PRO A 36 15.05 -22.25 0.29
N GLY A 37 14.45 -22.39 1.47
CA GLY A 37 13.13 -22.99 1.57
C GLY A 37 12.18 -22.32 0.58
N ALA A 38 11.26 -23.07 -0.01
CA ALA A 38 10.47 -22.62 -1.16
C ALA A 38 9.82 -21.23 -0.97
N ALA A 39 9.38 -20.90 0.25
CA ALA A 39 8.83 -19.58 0.59
C ALA A 39 9.87 -18.45 0.51
N ALA A 40 11.07 -18.66 1.05
CA ALA A 40 12.18 -17.70 0.99
C ALA A 40 12.63 -17.48 -0.45
N ALA A 41 12.76 -18.58 -1.22
CA ALA A 41 13.15 -18.54 -2.62
C ALA A 41 12.14 -17.75 -3.48
N ALA A 42 10.85 -18.03 -3.30
CA ALA A 42 9.79 -17.44 -4.10
C ALA A 42 9.60 -15.94 -3.81
N ALA A 43 9.69 -15.53 -2.55
CA ALA A 43 9.48 -14.14 -2.16
C ALA A 43 10.71 -13.22 -2.35
N THR A 44 11.89 -13.80 -2.60
CA THR A 44 13.09 -13.02 -2.94
C THR A 44 12.98 -12.53 -4.38
N VAL A 45 13.16 -11.22 -4.56
CA VAL A 45 12.97 -10.51 -5.81
C VAL A 45 14.32 -10.11 -6.39
N ARG A 46 14.51 -10.31 -7.71
CA ARG A 46 15.64 -9.75 -8.44
C ARG A 46 15.25 -8.39 -9.02
N LEU A 47 16.02 -7.35 -8.72
CA LEU A 47 15.87 -6.01 -9.29
C LEU A 47 16.99 -5.71 -10.28
N GLU A 48 16.63 -5.25 -11.47
CA GLU A 48 17.58 -4.79 -12.50
C GLU A 48 17.29 -3.33 -12.83
N ILE A 49 18.30 -2.47 -12.70
CA ILE A 49 18.19 -1.01 -12.77
C ILE A 49 18.99 -0.50 -13.96
N ALA A 50 18.28 -0.18 -15.04
CA ALA A 50 18.82 0.15 -16.35
C ALA A 50 19.44 1.54 -16.47
N GLY A 51 20.71 1.62 -16.87
CA GLY A 51 21.37 2.91 -17.11
C GLY A 51 21.86 3.62 -15.84
N HIS A 52 21.99 2.90 -14.73
CA HIS A 52 22.68 3.39 -13.53
C HIS A 52 24.14 3.80 -13.85
N PRO A 53 24.73 4.87 -13.26
CA PRO A 53 26.09 5.34 -13.55
C PRO A 53 27.23 4.33 -13.29
N ASP A 54 26.94 3.24 -12.58
CA ASP A 54 27.87 2.13 -12.35
C ASP A 54 27.86 1.08 -13.47
N ALA A 55 27.00 1.25 -14.46
CA ALA A 55 26.97 0.39 -15.65
C ALA A 55 28.24 0.62 -16.49
N VAL A 56 28.83 -0.47 -16.97
CA VAL A 56 30.00 -0.40 -17.86
C VAL A 56 29.57 0.21 -19.21
N PRO A 57 30.28 1.21 -19.77
CA PRO A 57 29.94 1.78 -21.07
C PRO A 57 29.94 0.71 -22.18
N GLY A 58 28.81 0.52 -22.85
CA GLY A 58 28.67 -0.39 -24.01
C GLY A 58 28.00 -1.75 -23.73
N GLU A 59 27.61 -2.04 -22.48
CA GLU A 59 26.86 -3.25 -22.13
C GLU A 59 25.45 -2.95 -21.58
N THR A 60 24.50 -3.87 -21.80
CA THR A 60 23.15 -3.83 -21.20
C THR A 60 23.12 -4.46 -19.79
N ARG A 61 24.05 -4.09 -18.89
CA ARG A 61 23.96 -4.38 -17.44
C ARG A 61 24.49 -3.16 -16.68
N GLU A 62 23.68 -2.24 -16.15
CA GLU A 62 22.59 -2.31 -15.17
C GLU A 62 23.06 -2.70 -13.76
N ARG A 63 22.77 -1.83 -12.77
CA ARG A 63 22.97 -2.17 -11.36
C ARG A 63 21.94 -3.24 -11.00
N ALA A 64 22.41 -4.32 -10.40
CA ALA A 64 21.55 -5.38 -9.90
C ALA A 64 21.44 -5.30 -8.38
N CYS A 65 20.23 -5.49 -7.89
CA CYS A 65 19.92 -5.61 -6.46
C CYS A 65 18.97 -6.79 -6.23
N SER A 66 18.76 -7.10 -4.96
CA SER A 66 17.74 -8.03 -4.50
C SER A 66 16.68 -7.30 -3.66
N GLY A 67 15.56 -7.96 -3.38
CA GLY A 67 14.44 -7.39 -2.63
C GLY A 67 13.53 -8.48 -2.08
N ALA A 68 12.46 -8.08 -1.41
CA ALA A 68 11.44 -8.99 -0.88
C ALA A 68 10.03 -8.50 -1.22
N LEU A 69 9.16 -9.37 -1.71
CA LEU A 69 7.74 -9.04 -1.90
C LEU A 69 7.06 -8.93 -0.53
N VAL A 70 6.53 -7.76 -0.16
CA VAL A 70 5.88 -7.49 1.16
C VAL A 70 4.39 -7.15 1.05
N ALA A 71 3.93 -6.77 -0.14
CA ALA A 71 2.52 -6.79 -0.50
C ALA A 71 2.39 -7.16 -1.98
N ALA A 72 1.17 -7.46 -2.43
CA ALA A 72 0.95 -8.02 -3.76
C ALA A 72 1.48 -7.14 -4.91
N SER A 73 1.63 -5.83 -4.72
CA SER A 73 2.24 -4.91 -5.69
C SER A 73 3.42 -4.13 -5.11
N TRP A 74 4.06 -4.62 -4.05
CA TRP A 74 5.13 -3.88 -3.36
C TRP A 74 6.30 -4.76 -2.96
N VAL A 75 7.49 -4.31 -3.38
CA VAL A 75 8.77 -4.90 -3.03
C VAL A 75 9.48 -3.97 -2.05
N ILE A 76 9.98 -4.50 -0.95
CA ILE A 76 10.91 -3.80 -0.06
C ILE A 76 12.35 -4.12 -0.48
N THR A 77 13.21 -3.10 -0.50
CA THR A 77 14.63 -3.23 -0.86
C THR A 77 15.42 -2.04 -0.29
N ALA A 78 16.73 -2.01 -0.49
CA ALA A 78 17.58 -0.91 -0.03
C ALA A 78 17.37 0.34 -0.91
N ALA A 79 17.26 1.52 -0.30
CA ALA A 79 17.14 2.77 -1.04
C ALA A 79 18.42 3.05 -1.86
N SER A 80 19.59 2.67 -1.33
CA SER A 80 20.90 2.78 -1.96
C SER A 80 20.98 2.09 -3.33
N CYS A 81 20.11 1.12 -3.63
CA CYS A 81 19.98 0.53 -4.97
C CYS A 81 19.58 1.57 -6.03
N PHE A 82 18.80 2.58 -5.66
CA PHE A 82 18.26 3.63 -6.54
C PHE A 82 18.92 5.00 -6.35
N ALA A 83 20.04 5.06 -5.61
CA ALA A 83 20.75 6.31 -5.35
C ALA A 83 21.79 6.62 -6.44
N ASP A 84 21.84 7.88 -6.90
CA ASP A 84 22.83 8.39 -7.89
C ASP A 84 24.28 8.12 -7.50
N ALA A 85 24.56 8.14 -6.21
CA ALA A 85 25.87 7.83 -5.62
C ALA A 85 25.68 7.21 -4.23
N SER A 86 26.73 6.57 -3.73
CA SER A 86 26.73 6.05 -2.35
C SER A 86 26.37 7.15 -1.36
N GLY A 87 25.36 6.91 -0.51
CA GLY A 87 24.87 7.86 0.48
C GLY A 87 23.96 8.97 -0.04
N ALA A 88 23.65 9.02 -1.34
CA ALA A 88 22.68 9.97 -1.89
C ALA A 88 21.23 9.57 -1.52
N ALA A 89 20.37 10.56 -1.29
CA ALA A 89 18.96 10.34 -1.03
C ALA A 89 18.22 9.92 -2.31
N VAL A 90 17.21 9.06 -2.16
CA VAL A 90 16.27 8.70 -3.23
C VAL A 90 15.04 9.58 -3.13
N THR A 91 14.55 10.09 -4.26
CA THR A 91 13.32 10.88 -4.33
C THR A 91 12.11 9.96 -4.51
N ALA A 92 11.02 10.23 -3.80
CA ALA A 92 9.75 9.52 -4.00
C ALA A 92 9.16 9.82 -5.40
N GLY A 93 8.54 8.83 -6.03
CA GLY A 93 7.98 8.95 -7.38
C GLY A 93 8.52 7.88 -8.33
N ALA A 94 8.40 8.11 -9.65
CA ALA A 94 8.90 7.14 -10.63
C ALA A 94 10.42 6.93 -10.48
N PRO A 95 10.93 5.69 -10.59
CA PRO A 95 12.36 5.45 -10.63
C PRO A 95 13.03 6.29 -11.72
N ARG A 96 14.16 6.92 -11.39
CA ARG A 96 14.97 7.69 -12.35
C ARG A 96 15.40 6.83 -13.55
N TRP A 97 15.73 5.57 -13.27
CA TRP A 97 16.16 4.58 -14.22
C TRP A 97 15.10 3.51 -14.40
N ALA A 98 14.93 3.04 -15.63
CA ALA A 98 14.00 1.95 -15.89
C ALA A 98 14.40 0.74 -15.04
N THR A 99 13.44 0.22 -14.28
CA THR A 99 13.70 -0.85 -13.32
C THR A 99 12.73 -1.99 -13.55
N THR A 100 13.25 -3.22 -13.60
CA THR A 100 12.46 -4.44 -13.63
C THR A 100 12.62 -5.23 -12.33
N ALA A 101 11.54 -5.85 -11.89
CA ALA A 101 11.45 -6.72 -10.74
C ALA A 101 11.03 -8.12 -11.20
N THR A 102 11.87 -9.11 -10.97
CA THR A 102 11.58 -10.52 -11.22
C THR A 102 11.18 -11.20 -9.92
N VAL A 103 9.92 -11.60 -9.81
CA VAL A 103 9.27 -12.12 -8.59
C VAL A 103 8.84 -13.58 -8.80
N GLY A 104 8.99 -14.44 -7.79
CA GLY A 104 8.54 -15.82 -7.86
C GLY A 104 9.34 -16.71 -8.83
N ARG A 105 10.59 -16.34 -9.11
CA ARG A 105 11.47 -17.05 -10.05
C ARG A 105 12.83 -17.39 -9.42
N PRO A 106 12.90 -18.46 -8.59
CA PRO A 106 14.15 -18.89 -7.97
C PRO A 106 15.27 -19.26 -8.95
N ASP A 107 14.92 -19.73 -10.15
CA ASP A 107 15.83 -19.96 -11.28
C ASP A 107 15.44 -19.00 -12.41
N LEU A 108 16.28 -18.01 -12.67
CA LEU A 108 16.11 -16.95 -13.66
C LEU A 108 16.05 -17.48 -15.09
N THR A 109 16.59 -18.68 -15.36
CA THR A 109 16.44 -19.37 -16.65
C THR A 109 15.07 -19.99 -16.85
N ALA A 110 14.33 -20.22 -15.76
CA ALA A 110 12.97 -20.74 -15.80
C ALA A 110 11.98 -19.69 -16.32
N THR A 111 10.80 -20.17 -16.72
CA THR A 111 9.70 -19.32 -17.21
C THR A 111 8.66 -19.00 -16.12
N THR A 112 8.81 -19.56 -14.91
CA THR A 112 7.93 -19.32 -13.77
C THR A 112 8.09 -17.91 -13.20
N GLY A 113 7.16 -17.48 -12.34
CA GLY A 113 7.19 -16.13 -11.78
C GLY A 113 6.78 -15.04 -12.77
N GLN A 114 7.06 -13.78 -12.43
CA GLN A 114 6.68 -12.60 -13.19
C GLN A 114 7.84 -11.61 -13.27
N VAL A 115 7.99 -10.97 -14.44
CA VAL A 115 8.91 -9.85 -14.64
C VAL A 115 8.06 -8.59 -14.81
N LEU A 116 8.16 -7.67 -13.87
CA LEU A 116 7.29 -6.50 -13.73
C LEU A 116 8.11 -5.21 -13.74
N LYS A 117 7.55 -4.13 -14.27
CA LYS A 117 8.18 -2.81 -14.12
C LYS A 117 7.98 -2.29 -12.70
N VAL A 118 8.99 -1.65 -12.16
CA VAL A 118 8.83 -0.76 -11.00
C VAL A 118 8.45 0.62 -11.53
N ASP A 119 7.30 1.14 -11.11
CA ASP A 119 6.76 2.42 -11.60
C ASP A 119 6.78 3.53 -10.54
N ARG A 120 7.04 3.19 -9.27
CA ARG A 120 7.09 4.14 -8.16
C ARG A 120 7.97 3.65 -7.03
N LEU A 121 8.69 4.58 -6.41
CA LEU A 121 9.51 4.43 -5.23
C LEU A 121 8.92 5.26 -4.09
N VAL A 122 8.88 4.68 -2.90
CA VAL A 122 8.54 5.35 -1.64
C VAL A 122 9.68 5.09 -0.65
N PRO A 123 10.70 5.97 -0.60
CA PRO A 123 11.85 5.82 0.30
C PRO A 123 11.46 6.11 1.75
N HIS A 124 12.05 5.39 2.70
CA HIS A 124 11.96 5.72 4.12
C HIS A 124 12.79 6.98 4.40
N PRO A 125 12.29 7.95 5.21
CA PRO A 125 12.96 9.24 5.39
C PRO A 125 14.32 9.18 6.10
N ASP A 126 14.55 8.17 6.94
CA ASP A 126 15.72 8.11 7.81
C ASP A 126 16.45 6.74 7.79
N ARG A 127 16.10 5.87 6.84
CA ARG A 127 16.65 4.52 6.77
C ARG A 127 16.90 4.11 5.33
N ASP A 128 17.92 3.28 5.10
CA ASP A 128 18.23 2.72 3.79
C ASP A 128 17.23 1.63 3.40
N VAL A 129 15.98 2.03 3.18
CA VAL A 129 14.83 1.20 2.80
C VAL A 129 13.96 1.97 1.82
N VAL A 130 13.48 1.30 0.79
CA VAL A 130 12.48 1.84 -0.15
C VAL A 130 11.44 0.78 -0.45
N LEU A 131 10.18 1.21 -0.55
CA LEU A 131 9.11 0.41 -1.12
C LEU A 131 8.98 0.74 -2.61
N ALA A 132 9.23 -0.26 -3.44
CA ALA A 132 9.11 -0.23 -4.88
C ALA A 132 7.75 -0.80 -5.29
N HIS A 133 6.89 0.03 -5.87
CA HIS A 133 5.60 -0.39 -6.40
C HIS A 133 5.78 -1.06 -7.76
N LEU A 134 5.06 -2.17 -7.94
CA LEU A 134 5.04 -2.95 -9.16
C LEU A 134 3.88 -2.48 -10.04
N ALA A 135 4.15 -2.31 -11.34
CA ALA A 135 3.15 -1.89 -12.32
C ALA A 135 1.98 -2.89 -12.48
N SER A 136 2.07 -4.09 -11.88
CA SER A 136 0.97 -5.06 -11.81
C SER A 136 1.07 -5.89 -10.54
N THR A 137 -0.07 -6.41 -10.09
CA THR A 137 -0.18 -7.25 -8.90
C THR A 137 0.38 -8.66 -9.14
N VAL A 138 1.19 -9.13 -8.20
CA VAL A 138 1.69 -10.50 -8.10
C VAL A 138 0.65 -11.37 -7.38
N THR A 139 0.17 -12.41 -8.06
CA THR A 139 -0.85 -13.35 -7.55
C THR A 139 -0.31 -14.75 -7.30
N THR A 140 0.88 -15.06 -7.82
CA THR A 140 1.48 -16.40 -7.79
C THR A 140 2.45 -16.60 -6.63
N THR A 141 2.78 -15.54 -5.91
CA THR A 141 3.75 -15.53 -4.81
C THR A 141 3.12 -14.88 -3.59
N THR A 142 3.17 -15.56 -2.45
CA THR A 142 2.70 -15.01 -1.18
C THR A 142 3.69 -13.95 -0.68
N PRO A 143 3.25 -12.71 -0.42
CA PRO A 143 4.12 -11.69 0.19
C PRO A 143 4.57 -12.09 1.60
N LEU A 144 5.78 -11.68 1.96
CA LEU A 144 6.34 -11.87 3.30
C LEU A 144 5.64 -10.95 4.29
N ALA A 145 5.31 -11.53 5.45
CA ALA A 145 5.01 -10.71 6.62
C ALA A 145 6.30 -10.04 7.10
N VAL A 146 6.23 -8.74 7.39
CA VAL A 146 7.28 -8.03 8.13
C VAL A 146 7.18 -8.46 9.59
N ALA A 147 8.31 -8.88 10.17
CA ALA A 147 8.40 -9.32 11.54
C ALA A 147 7.91 -8.24 12.52
N THR A 148 7.35 -8.66 13.65
CA THR A 148 6.93 -7.75 14.73
C THR A 148 7.79 -7.91 15.99
N THR A 149 8.58 -8.97 16.03
CA THR A 149 9.47 -9.26 17.15
C THR A 149 10.89 -8.85 16.76
N PRO A 150 11.55 -7.99 17.56
CA PRO A 150 12.94 -7.60 17.30
C PRO A 150 13.87 -8.81 17.20
N PRO A 151 14.91 -8.75 16.36
CA PRO A 151 15.94 -9.78 16.33
C PRO A 151 16.68 -9.89 17.66
N ALA A 152 17.14 -11.10 17.99
CA ALA A 152 17.95 -11.36 19.18
C ALA A 152 19.40 -11.70 18.81
N VAL A 153 20.37 -11.31 19.65
CA VAL A 153 21.76 -11.74 19.48
C VAL A 153 21.86 -13.26 19.58
N GLY A 154 22.59 -13.87 18.66
CA GLY A 154 22.71 -15.32 18.50
C GLY A 154 21.57 -15.96 17.68
N GLU A 155 20.54 -15.20 17.31
CA GLU A 155 19.49 -15.68 16.40
C GLU A 155 20.09 -16.00 15.03
N THR A 156 19.76 -17.16 14.47
CA THR A 156 20.15 -17.53 13.11
C THR A 156 19.08 -17.12 12.11
N LEU A 157 19.45 -16.25 11.18
CA LEU A 157 18.65 -15.81 10.05
C LEU A 157 19.09 -16.52 8.77
N THR A 158 18.14 -16.79 7.88
CA THR A 158 18.43 -17.19 6.50
C THR A 158 18.45 -15.93 5.65
N VAL A 159 19.59 -15.63 5.06
CA VAL A 159 19.70 -14.53 4.11
C VAL A 159 19.64 -15.04 2.68
N ALA A 160 19.01 -14.30 1.77
CA ALA A 160 18.84 -14.73 0.39
C ALA A 160 19.03 -13.59 -0.62
N GLY A 161 19.46 -13.93 -1.83
CA GLY A 161 19.66 -12.96 -2.91
C GLY A 161 20.06 -13.59 -4.24
N TYR A 162 20.25 -12.72 -5.23
CA TYR A 162 20.71 -13.06 -6.60
C TYR A 162 22.06 -12.41 -6.93
N GLY A 163 22.79 -11.94 -5.92
CA GLY A 163 24.13 -11.38 -6.05
C GLY A 163 25.17 -12.39 -6.50
N ARG A 164 26.41 -11.94 -6.67
CA ARG A 164 27.53 -12.81 -7.06
C ARG A 164 27.70 -13.98 -6.08
N THR A 165 28.26 -15.09 -6.54
CA THR A 165 28.71 -16.18 -5.64
C THR A 165 30.24 -16.27 -5.64
N ALA A 166 30.80 -17.29 -4.99
CA ALA A 166 32.23 -17.58 -5.04
C ALA A 166 32.74 -17.89 -6.47
N ASP A 167 31.85 -18.41 -7.32
CA ASP A 167 32.22 -18.97 -8.63
C ASP A 167 31.47 -18.33 -9.81
N ALA A 168 30.44 -17.50 -9.56
CA ALA A 168 29.63 -16.86 -10.60
C ALA A 168 29.48 -15.34 -10.42
N VAL A 169 29.72 -14.60 -11.50
CA VAL A 169 29.54 -13.13 -11.57
C VAL A 169 28.07 -12.73 -11.73
N VAL A 170 27.25 -13.61 -12.32
CA VAL A 170 25.81 -13.43 -12.49
C VAL A 170 25.19 -14.82 -12.33
N PRO A 171 24.85 -15.25 -11.10
CA PRO A 171 24.18 -16.53 -10.94
C PRO A 171 22.74 -16.43 -11.47
N ASP A 172 22.30 -17.53 -12.06
CA ASP A 172 20.93 -17.66 -12.54
C ASP A 172 19.97 -18.13 -11.45
N THR A 173 20.45 -18.49 -10.25
CA THR A 173 19.61 -19.01 -9.17
C THR A 173 19.72 -18.16 -7.92
N VAL A 174 18.61 -18.06 -7.18
CA VAL A 174 18.62 -17.49 -5.83
C VAL A 174 19.43 -18.41 -4.92
N HIS A 175 20.37 -17.83 -4.18
CA HIS A 175 21.14 -18.52 -3.16
C HIS A 175 20.75 -18.03 -1.78
N ALA A 176 21.03 -18.86 -0.77
CA ALA A 176 20.83 -18.49 0.61
C ALA A 176 21.94 -19.03 1.51
N ALA A 177 22.14 -18.35 2.63
CA ALA A 177 23.10 -18.74 3.65
C ALA A 177 22.58 -18.44 5.05
N ALA A 178 23.03 -19.24 6.02
CA ALA A 178 22.76 -18.99 7.43
C ALA A 178 23.75 -17.96 8.00
N TYR A 179 23.21 -16.97 8.70
CA TYR A 179 23.96 -15.96 9.43
C TYR A 179 23.41 -15.82 10.85
N SER A 180 24.29 -15.64 11.83
CA SER A 180 23.88 -15.35 13.21
C SER A 180 23.96 -13.86 13.49
N VAL A 181 22.95 -13.33 14.17
CA VAL A 181 22.91 -11.94 14.65
C VAL A 181 24.01 -11.75 15.70
N ALA A 182 24.97 -10.88 15.40
CA ALA A 182 26.08 -10.55 16.29
C ALA A 182 25.75 -9.35 17.19
N SER A 183 25.05 -8.34 16.65
CA SER A 183 24.65 -7.14 17.38
C SER A 183 23.31 -6.63 16.84
N VAL A 184 22.55 -5.94 17.69
CA VAL A 184 21.29 -5.29 17.30
C VAL A 184 21.37 -3.83 17.75
N GLY A 185 21.44 -2.92 16.78
CA GLY A 185 21.34 -1.48 16.99
C GLY A 185 19.95 -0.95 16.62
N ASP A 186 19.74 0.36 16.74
CA ASP A 186 18.40 0.95 16.58
C ASP A 186 17.79 0.74 15.19
N ARG A 187 18.58 0.95 14.11
CA ARG A 187 18.13 0.87 12.71
C ARG A 187 18.73 -0.29 11.92
N ALA A 188 19.73 -0.95 12.49
CA ALA A 188 20.53 -1.94 11.82
C ALA A 188 20.93 -3.05 12.78
N LEU A 189 21.34 -4.19 12.24
CA LEU A 189 21.92 -5.29 12.98
C LEU A 189 23.18 -5.76 12.26
N ASP A 190 24.16 -6.25 13.02
CA ASP A 190 25.33 -6.90 12.44
C ASP A 190 25.15 -8.40 12.47
N ILE A 191 25.59 -9.07 11.41
CA ILE A 191 25.56 -10.52 11.27
C ILE A 191 26.93 -11.10 10.97
N VAL A 192 27.15 -12.33 11.41
CA VAL A 192 28.34 -13.14 11.12
C VAL A 192 27.94 -14.48 10.52
N PRO A 193 28.79 -15.09 9.66
CA PRO A 193 28.50 -16.40 9.08
C PRO A 193 28.16 -17.44 10.14
N ALA A 194 27.06 -18.17 9.93
CA ALA A 194 26.72 -19.36 10.73
C ALA A 194 27.07 -20.67 9.99
N GLN A 195 27.67 -20.57 8.79
CA GLN A 195 28.13 -21.67 7.96
C GLN A 195 29.41 -21.29 7.19
N ASP A 196 30.23 -22.28 6.83
CA ASP A 196 31.60 -22.08 6.31
C ASP A 196 31.67 -21.43 4.91
N ASP A 197 30.60 -21.51 4.12
CA ASP A 197 30.51 -20.97 2.76
C ASP A 197 29.59 -19.75 2.66
N ALA A 198 29.10 -19.22 3.79
CA ALA A 198 28.23 -18.05 3.80
C ALA A 198 28.93 -16.85 3.16
N ALA A 199 28.24 -16.17 2.24
CA ALA A 199 28.69 -14.93 1.63
C ALA A 199 27.50 -14.04 1.27
N ILE A 200 27.66 -12.73 1.44
CA ILE A 200 26.75 -11.70 0.92
C ILE A 200 27.57 -10.84 -0.02
N CYS A 201 27.17 -10.80 -1.28
CA CYS A 201 27.99 -10.33 -2.37
C CYS A 201 27.31 -9.20 -3.14
N LYS A 202 28.07 -8.53 -4.00
CA LYS A 202 27.53 -7.50 -4.89
C LYS A 202 26.34 -8.06 -5.69
N GLY A 203 25.20 -7.39 -5.59
CA GLY A 203 23.92 -7.81 -6.19
C GLY A 203 22.92 -8.39 -5.18
N ASP A 204 23.37 -8.73 -3.97
CA ASP A 204 22.49 -9.13 -2.86
C ASP A 204 21.88 -7.93 -2.12
N ALA A 205 22.41 -6.72 -2.31
CA ALA A 205 21.92 -5.51 -1.65
C ALA A 205 20.38 -5.38 -1.75
N GLY A 206 19.74 -5.10 -0.62
CA GLY A 206 18.27 -5.06 -0.46
C GLY A 206 17.57 -6.42 -0.35
N GLY A 207 18.26 -7.55 -0.52
CA GLY A 207 17.70 -8.90 -0.35
C GLY A 207 17.32 -9.21 1.10
N PRO A 208 16.44 -10.20 1.34
CA PRO A 208 15.85 -10.42 2.66
C PRO A 208 16.73 -11.23 3.62
N ALA A 209 16.72 -10.82 4.89
CA ALA A 209 17.10 -11.64 6.04
C ALA A 209 15.85 -12.16 6.75
N LEU A 210 15.71 -13.48 6.81
CA LEU A 210 14.46 -14.19 7.11
C LEU A 210 14.56 -15.00 8.39
N ARG A 211 13.50 -14.95 9.20
CA ARG A 211 13.28 -15.81 10.36
C ARG A 211 12.27 -16.89 10.03
N ALA A 212 12.53 -18.13 10.44
CA ALA A 212 11.55 -19.20 10.37
C ALA A 212 10.43 -19.00 11.40
N THR A 213 9.17 -19.17 10.98
CA THR A 213 8.02 -19.08 11.87
C THR A 213 7.67 -20.44 12.46
N ALA A 214 7.03 -20.46 13.64
CA ALA A 214 6.53 -21.70 14.26
C ALA A 214 5.50 -22.45 13.39
N SER A 215 4.85 -21.75 12.45
CA SER A 215 3.92 -22.30 11.47
C SER A 215 4.59 -22.92 10.24
N GLY A 216 5.93 -22.96 10.18
CA GLY A 216 6.69 -23.51 9.06
C GLY A 216 6.88 -22.58 7.86
N GLY A 217 6.57 -21.29 8.03
CA GLY A 217 6.81 -20.23 7.06
C GLY A 217 8.05 -19.40 7.39
N VAL A 218 8.14 -18.22 6.76
CA VAL A 218 9.20 -17.23 7.04
C VAL A 218 8.60 -15.84 7.18
N GLU A 219 9.26 -15.00 7.99
CA GLU A 219 8.98 -13.56 8.10
C GLU A 219 10.25 -12.73 7.84
N LEU A 220 10.07 -11.51 7.35
CA LEU A 220 11.15 -10.59 7.03
C LEU A 220 11.59 -9.82 8.28
N VAL A 221 12.86 -9.99 8.66
CA VAL A 221 13.46 -9.34 9.84
C VAL A 221 14.29 -8.12 9.46
N ALA A 222 15.05 -8.22 8.37
CA ALA A 222 15.93 -7.17 7.88
C ALA A 222 16.18 -7.31 6.37
N ILE A 223 16.84 -6.32 5.78
CA ILE A 223 17.30 -6.36 4.38
C ILE A 223 18.79 -6.03 4.26
N HIS A 224 19.44 -6.60 3.24
CA HIS A 224 20.86 -6.47 3.00
C HIS A 224 21.28 -5.01 2.81
N HIS A 225 22.20 -4.55 3.67
CA HIS A 225 22.76 -3.20 3.62
C HIS A 225 24.19 -3.23 3.08
N THR A 226 25.17 -3.58 3.92
CA THR A 226 26.60 -3.52 3.58
C THR A 226 27.32 -4.80 3.96
N ALA A 227 28.15 -5.34 3.05
CA ALA A 227 28.90 -6.57 3.28
C ALA A 227 30.37 -6.44 2.83
N TYR A 228 31.27 -7.09 3.55
CA TYR A 228 32.72 -7.07 3.28
C TYR A 228 33.19 -7.95 2.11
N GLN A 229 32.26 -8.65 1.44
CA GLN A 229 32.50 -9.41 0.21
C GLN A 229 33.46 -10.62 0.36
N GLY A 230 33.76 -11.09 1.57
CA GLY A 230 34.60 -12.28 1.73
C GLY A 230 33.88 -13.53 1.25
N GLY A 231 34.58 -14.36 0.48
CA GLY A 231 33.98 -15.53 -0.19
C GLY A 231 33.27 -15.22 -1.52
N CYS A 232 33.24 -13.94 -1.96
CA CYS A 232 32.68 -13.55 -3.25
C CYS A 232 33.74 -13.57 -4.36
N LEU A 233 33.35 -13.97 -5.57
CA LEU A 233 34.23 -13.98 -6.74
C LEU A 233 34.83 -12.59 -7.01
N GLY A 234 36.15 -12.53 -7.16
CA GLY A 234 36.89 -11.29 -7.45
C GLY A 234 37.14 -10.39 -6.23
N SER A 235 36.77 -10.82 -5.02
CA SER A 235 37.11 -10.13 -3.77
C SER A 235 38.41 -10.68 -3.17
N VAL A 236 39.23 -9.79 -2.60
CA VAL A 236 40.42 -10.15 -1.81
C VAL A 236 40.16 -10.14 -0.30
N SER A 237 38.97 -9.72 0.12
CA SER A 237 38.59 -9.70 1.52
C SER A 237 38.37 -11.12 2.03
N THR A 238 38.80 -11.39 3.27
CA THR A 238 38.44 -12.60 4.01
C THR A 238 37.30 -12.38 5.00
N ARG A 239 36.91 -11.11 5.21
CA ARG A 239 35.85 -10.70 6.13
C ARG A 239 34.48 -10.98 5.52
N ARG A 240 33.64 -11.67 6.26
CA ARG A 240 32.33 -12.18 5.80
C ARG A 240 31.17 -11.71 6.65
N GLU A 241 31.43 -10.93 7.68
CA GLU A 241 30.41 -10.21 8.41
C GLU A 241 29.73 -9.17 7.51
N ALA A 242 28.51 -8.81 7.89
CA ALA A 242 27.69 -7.83 7.18
C ALA A 242 26.80 -7.06 8.15
N THR A 243 26.27 -5.94 7.67
CA THR A 243 25.26 -5.15 8.35
C THR A 243 23.97 -5.26 7.54
N GLU A 244 22.85 -5.39 8.24
CA GLU A 244 21.50 -5.47 7.70
C GLU A 244 20.67 -4.29 8.22
N THR A 245 19.77 -3.77 7.37
CA THR A 245 18.80 -2.76 7.77
C THR A 245 17.59 -3.43 8.43
N ARG A 246 17.33 -3.10 9.70
CA ARG A 246 16.16 -3.64 10.43
C ARG A 246 14.86 -3.18 9.79
N VAL A 247 13.86 -4.07 9.76
CA VAL A 247 12.50 -3.72 9.30
C VAL A 247 11.40 -4.05 10.29
N ASP A 248 11.72 -4.69 11.42
CA ASP A 248 10.75 -5.13 12.44
C ASP A 248 9.91 -3.97 13.03
N ASP A 249 10.51 -2.80 13.14
CA ASP A 249 9.88 -1.56 13.60
C ASP A 249 9.29 -0.70 12.46
N LEU A 250 9.40 -1.15 11.20
CA LEU A 250 8.86 -0.45 10.03
C LEU A 250 7.49 -0.96 9.58
N ARG A 251 6.91 -1.94 10.29
CA ARG A 251 5.64 -2.57 9.89
C ARG A 251 4.50 -1.57 9.71
N ASP A 252 4.42 -0.55 10.57
CA ASP A 252 3.39 0.49 10.46
C ASP A 252 3.58 1.32 9.19
N TRP A 253 4.82 1.70 8.87
CA TRP A 253 5.13 2.40 7.63
C TRP A 253 4.86 1.54 6.40
N VAL A 254 5.26 0.26 6.41
CA VAL A 254 4.97 -0.69 5.31
C VAL A 254 3.46 -0.86 5.14
N GLY A 255 2.73 -1.08 6.23
CA GLY A 255 1.27 -1.20 6.20
C GLY A 255 0.60 0.06 5.66
N GLN A 256 1.05 1.25 6.06
CA GLN A 256 0.51 2.52 5.57
C GLN A 256 0.73 2.72 4.07
N VAL A 257 1.94 2.43 3.57
CA VAL A 257 2.26 2.62 2.14
C VAL A 257 1.58 1.56 1.26
N THR A 258 1.35 0.36 1.79
CA THR A 258 0.82 -0.78 1.03
C THR A 258 -0.68 -1.04 1.19
N ALA A 259 -1.37 -0.30 2.08
CA ALA A 259 -2.81 -0.43 2.32
C ALA A 259 -3.65 -0.01 1.09
N PRO A 260 -4.67 -0.80 0.66
CA PRO A 260 -5.26 -0.59 -0.65
C PRO A 260 -6.68 0.03 -0.68
N THR A 261 -6.83 1.36 -0.80
CA THR A 261 -7.96 2.16 -1.38
C THR A 261 -7.87 3.61 -0.90
N GLN A 262 -7.77 4.57 -1.82
CA GLN A 262 -7.51 5.97 -1.46
C GLN A 262 -8.79 6.80 -1.29
N HIS A 263 -9.87 6.50 -2.03
CA HIS A 263 -11.08 7.33 -2.05
C HIS A 263 -12.30 6.58 -2.59
N LEU A 264 -13.46 6.76 -1.96
CA LEU A 264 -14.77 6.26 -2.41
C LEU A 264 -15.71 7.44 -2.68
N ALA A 265 -16.37 7.46 -3.83
CA ALA A 265 -17.32 8.49 -4.23
C ALA A 265 -18.68 7.88 -4.60
N LEU A 266 -19.75 8.58 -4.23
CA LEU A 266 -21.12 8.23 -4.58
C LEU A 266 -21.85 9.46 -5.12
N GLY A 267 -22.49 9.35 -6.28
CA GLY A 267 -23.36 10.40 -6.82
C GLY A 267 -24.18 9.95 -8.01
N GLY A 268 -25.41 10.43 -8.17
CA GLY A 268 -26.23 10.19 -9.37
C GLY A 268 -26.42 8.72 -9.80
N GLY A 269 -26.51 7.79 -8.85
CA GLY A 269 -26.58 6.35 -9.12
C GLY A 269 -25.22 5.68 -9.42
N ARG A 270 -24.13 6.44 -9.50
CA ARG A 270 -22.78 5.94 -9.72
C ARG A 270 -22.02 5.66 -8.44
N VAL A 271 -21.06 4.75 -8.55
CA VAL A 271 -20.00 4.50 -7.57
C VAL A 271 -18.67 4.73 -8.23
N GLY A 272 -17.77 5.43 -7.55
CA GLY A 272 -16.42 5.70 -8.02
C GLY A 272 -15.39 5.35 -6.96
N VAL A 273 -14.25 4.80 -7.37
CA VAL A 273 -13.15 4.48 -6.47
C VAL A 273 -11.85 5.02 -7.06
N VAL A 274 -10.98 5.57 -6.21
CA VAL A 274 -9.57 5.76 -6.53
C VAL A 274 -8.80 4.57 -5.96
N THR A 275 -8.25 3.77 -6.87
CA THR A 275 -7.45 2.59 -6.53
C THR A 275 -6.03 2.99 -6.11
N ASP A 276 -5.24 2.03 -5.62
CA ASP A 276 -3.85 2.29 -5.19
C ASP A 276 -2.88 2.50 -6.34
N ALA A 277 -3.29 1.99 -7.51
CA ALA A 277 -2.69 2.31 -8.78
C ALA A 277 -3.11 3.70 -9.29
N ARG A 278 -3.76 4.53 -8.45
CA ARG A 278 -4.29 5.86 -8.76
C ARG A 278 -5.26 5.89 -9.93
N LYS A 279 -5.94 4.78 -10.21
CA LYS A 279 -6.97 4.77 -11.24
C LYS A 279 -8.27 5.28 -10.66
N ALA A 280 -8.87 6.29 -11.30
CA ALA A 280 -10.27 6.58 -11.08
C ALA A 280 -11.09 5.56 -11.90
N ILE A 281 -11.82 4.71 -11.21
CA ILE A 281 -12.75 3.77 -11.81
C ILE A 281 -14.17 4.14 -11.41
N VAL A 282 -15.12 3.99 -12.34
CA VAL A 282 -16.53 4.34 -12.11
C VAL A 282 -17.44 3.26 -12.69
N ALA A 283 -18.52 2.95 -11.99
CA ALA A 283 -19.61 2.08 -12.44
C ALA A 283 -20.96 2.80 -12.29
N ASP A 284 -21.90 2.51 -13.20
CA ASP A 284 -23.30 2.89 -13.07
C ASP A 284 -24.04 1.81 -12.23
N GLY A 285 -24.46 2.16 -11.02
CA GLY A 285 -25.04 1.23 -10.05
C GLY A 285 -24.02 0.39 -9.28
N LEU A 286 -24.49 -0.34 -8.25
CA LEU A 286 -23.63 -1.19 -7.40
C LEU A 286 -23.14 -2.46 -8.12
N THR A 287 -23.84 -2.89 -9.17
CA THR A 287 -23.54 -4.10 -9.96
C THR A 287 -23.14 -3.78 -11.40
N GLY A 288 -22.91 -2.50 -11.71
CA GLY A 288 -22.50 -2.06 -13.04
C GLY A 288 -21.08 -2.48 -13.37
N SER A 289 -20.76 -2.52 -14.66
CA SER A 289 -19.39 -2.75 -15.11
C SER A 289 -18.49 -1.56 -14.77
N TRP A 290 -17.35 -1.85 -14.15
CA TRP A 290 -16.32 -0.86 -13.85
C TRP A 290 -15.63 -0.38 -15.12
N THR A 291 -15.50 0.93 -15.25
CA THR A 291 -14.72 1.57 -16.32
C THR A 291 -13.62 2.42 -15.69
N THR A 292 -12.38 2.24 -16.12
CA THR A 292 -11.31 3.20 -15.80
C THR A 292 -11.57 4.48 -16.57
N VAL A 293 -11.81 5.58 -15.84
CA VAL A 293 -12.06 6.89 -16.44
C VAL A 293 -10.80 7.75 -16.45
N HIS A 294 -9.83 7.46 -15.57
CA HIS A 294 -8.53 8.13 -15.57
C HIS A 294 -7.46 7.25 -14.91
N ASP A 295 -6.21 7.31 -15.39
CA ASP A 295 -5.10 6.48 -14.88
C ASP A 295 -4.25 7.15 -13.79
N ASP A 296 -4.38 8.46 -13.58
CA ASP A 296 -3.77 9.18 -12.45
C ASP A 296 -4.79 10.07 -11.73
N ALA A 297 -5.30 9.61 -10.60
CA ALA A 297 -6.32 10.29 -9.81
C ALA A 297 -5.92 10.32 -8.34
N ALA A 298 -6.01 11.49 -7.74
CA ALA A 298 -6.03 11.70 -6.30
C ALA A 298 -7.48 11.75 -5.76
N GLN A 299 -8.44 12.17 -6.58
CA GLN A 299 -9.85 12.28 -6.21
C GLN A 299 -10.74 11.90 -7.40
N VAL A 300 -11.86 11.22 -7.12
CA VAL A 300 -13.00 11.15 -8.04
C VAL A 300 -14.23 11.77 -7.37
N VAL A 301 -15.00 12.55 -8.10
CA VAL A 301 -16.22 13.23 -7.62
C VAL A 301 -17.35 12.91 -8.57
N LEU A 302 -18.50 12.54 -8.02
CA LEU A 302 -19.67 12.12 -8.77
C LEU A 302 -20.87 12.95 -8.33
N ASP A 303 -21.60 13.50 -9.29
CA ASP A 303 -22.87 14.16 -9.03
C ASP A 303 -23.77 14.08 -10.26
N GLY A 304 -24.96 13.48 -10.12
CA GLY A 304 -25.79 13.14 -11.29
C GLY A 304 -25.00 12.35 -12.34
N THR A 305 -25.03 12.83 -13.59
CA THR A 305 -24.24 12.27 -14.69
C THR A 305 -22.86 12.92 -14.85
N ARG A 306 -22.49 13.85 -13.98
CA ARG A 306 -21.19 14.54 -14.04
C ARG A 306 -20.12 13.74 -13.31
N ILE A 307 -18.92 13.69 -13.92
CA ILE A 307 -17.75 13.04 -13.34
C ILE A 307 -16.61 14.06 -13.28
N GLY A 308 -16.05 14.24 -12.10
CA GLY A 308 -14.85 15.01 -11.84
C GLY A 308 -13.69 14.09 -11.44
N VAL A 309 -12.50 14.37 -11.95
CA VAL A 309 -11.24 13.75 -11.52
C VAL A 309 -10.26 14.87 -11.17
N LEU A 310 -9.64 14.75 -10.01
CA LEU A 310 -8.45 15.53 -9.65
C LEU A 310 -7.25 14.59 -9.79
N THR A 311 -6.29 14.94 -10.63
CA THR A 311 -5.05 14.19 -10.81
C THR A 311 -4.08 14.44 -9.66
N SER A 312 -3.04 13.62 -9.54
CA SER A 312 -2.07 13.76 -8.44
C SER A 312 -1.14 14.97 -8.58
N ASP A 313 -1.02 15.51 -9.79
CA ASP A 313 -0.30 16.75 -10.11
C ASP A 313 -1.19 18.01 -10.07
N GLY A 314 -2.42 17.89 -9.53
CA GLY A 314 -3.30 19.03 -9.27
C GLY A 314 -4.04 19.56 -10.51
N VAL A 315 -4.27 18.72 -11.51
CA VAL A 315 -5.11 19.04 -12.67
C VAL A 315 -6.55 18.58 -12.43
N ALA A 316 -7.50 19.51 -12.53
CA ALA A 316 -8.92 19.21 -12.44
C ALA A 316 -9.50 18.94 -13.82
N LEU A 317 -10.13 17.77 -13.98
CA LEU A 317 -10.80 17.30 -15.19
C LEU A 317 -12.28 17.08 -14.88
N VAL A 318 -13.18 17.59 -15.72
CA VAL A 318 -14.63 17.39 -15.56
C VAL A 318 -15.27 17.02 -16.88
N LYS A 319 -16.30 16.17 -16.83
CA LYS A 319 -17.16 15.85 -17.97
C LYS A 319 -18.61 15.69 -17.55
N ASP A 320 -19.49 15.94 -18.52
CA ASP A 320 -20.92 15.68 -18.42
C ASP A 320 -21.31 14.45 -19.25
N GLY A 321 -22.36 13.73 -18.82
CA GLY A 321 -22.97 12.64 -19.59
C GLY A 321 -22.51 11.23 -19.19
N GLY A 322 -22.38 10.34 -20.18
CA GLY A 322 -22.03 8.94 -19.94
C GLY A 322 -20.61 8.73 -19.41
N ILE A 323 -20.33 7.57 -18.82
CA ILE A 323 -19.00 7.21 -18.28
C ILE A 323 -17.89 7.30 -19.35
N THR A 324 -18.22 7.13 -20.63
CA THR A 324 -17.26 7.19 -21.75
C THR A 324 -17.10 8.58 -22.38
N ALA A 325 -17.81 9.60 -21.89
CA ALA A 325 -17.66 10.96 -22.41
C ALA A 325 -16.22 11.48 -22.22
N PRO A 326 -15.73 12.38 -23.10
CA PRO A 326 -14.39 12.94 -22.98
C PRO A 326 -14.29 13.93 -21.81
N PHE A 327 -13.13 13.98 -21.17
CA PHE A 327 -12.84 14.98 -20.14
C PHE A 327 -12.45 16.33 -20.73
N VAL A 328 -12.83 17.39 -20.02
CA VAL A 328 -12.35 18.75 -20.24
C VAL A 328 -11.45 19.13 -19.06
N ARG A 329 -10.25 19.63 -19.34
CA ARG A 329 -9.40 20.24 -18.33
C ARG A 329 -9.98 21.58 -17.91
N VAL A 330 -10.38 21.70 -16.64
CA VAL A 330 -11.06 22.90 -16.13
C VAL A 330 -10.16 23.81 -15.30
N ALA A 331 -9.10 23.28 -14.69
CA ALA A 331 -8.13 24.03 -13.88
C ALA A 331 -6.82 23.25 -13.66
N GLY A 332 -5.78 23.92 -13.15
CA GLY A 332 -4.54 23.32 -12.64
C GLY A 332 -4.10 24.01 -11.35
N GLY A 333 -3.19 23.39 -10.58
CA GLY A 333 -2.82 23.87 -9.23
C GLY A 333 -3.97 23.76 -8.23
N VAL A 334 -4.75 22.68 -8.36
CA VAL A 334 -5.96 22.40 -7.57
C VAL A 334 -5.65 21.35 -6.51
N GLN A 335 -6.07 21.61 -5.27
CA GLN A 335 -6.03 20.63 -4.16
C GLN A 335 -7.39 20.02 -3.85
N GLN A 336 -8.50 20.64 -4.28
CA GLN A 336 -9.85 20.12 -4.05
C GLN A 336 -10.73 20.40 -5.27
N LEU A 337 -11.40 19.36 -5.77
CA LEU A 337 -12.50 19.46 -6.74
C LEU A 337 -13.83 19.13 -6.05
N VAL A 338 -14.87 19.94 -6.29
CA VAL A 338 -16.23 19.68 -5.79
C VAL A 338 -17.27 19.94 -6.86
N LEU A 339 -18.33 19.14 -6.86
CA LEU A 339 -19.43 19.19 -7.83
C LEU A 339 -20.76 19.24 -7.07
N SER A 340 -21.74 19.98 -7.60
CA SER A 340 -23.12 19.96 -7.13
C SER A 340 -24.05 20.57 -8.17
N GLY A 341 -24.96 19.77 -8.72
CA GLY A 341 -25.82 20.16 -9.82
C GLY A 341 -25.01 20.67 -11.01
N ASP A 342 -25.35 21.87 -11.47
CA ASP A 342 -24.66 22.56 -12.54
C ASP A 342 -23.37 23.28 -12.08
N ARG A 343 -23.03 23.26 -10.79
CA ARG A 343 -21.86 23.94 -10.24
C ARG A 343 -20.60 23.07 -10.24
N ILE A 344 -19.49 23.72 -10.57
CA ILE A 344 -18.14 23.16 -10.44
C ILE A 344 -17.34 24.12 -9.55
N GLY A 345 -16.73 23.59 -8.49
CA GLY A 345 -15.87 24.33 -7.58
C GLY A 345 -14.46 23.76 -7.54
N VAL A 346 -13.46 24.63 -7.47
CA VAL A 346 -12.06 24.27 -7.25
C VAL A 346 -11.48 25.09 -6.11
N LEU A 347 -10.62 24.46 -5.31
CA LEU A 347 -9.76 25.12 -4.33
C LEU A 347 -8.31 24.92 -4.77
N THR A 348 -7.57 26.01 -4.91
CA THR A 348 -6.15 25.94 -5.26
C THR A 348 -5.27 25.72 -4.03
N ASP A 349 -4.03 25.28 -4.25
CA ASP A 349 -3.01 25.15 -3.20
C ASP A 349 -2.75 26.48 -2.45
N GLY A 350 -2.95 27.61 -3.14
CA GLY A 350 -2.86 28.95 -2.56
C GLY A 350 -4.06 29.36 -1.70
N GLY A 351 -5.06 28.49 -1.53
CA GLY A 351 -6.26 28.75 -0.73
C GLY A 351 -7.31 29.62 -1.44
N ASP A 352 -7.25 29.74 -2.77
CA ASP A 352 -8.26 30.45 -3.55
C ASP A 352 -9.38 29.51 -3.96
N ALA A 353 -10.60 29.83 -3.53
CA ALA A 353 -11.81 29.09 -3.89
C ALA A 353 -12.48 29.77 -5.08
N SER A 354 -12.73 29.01 -6.16
CA SER A 354 -13.43 29.48 -7.35
C SER A 354 -14.59 28.55 -7.70
N VAL A 355 -15.70 29.13 -8.15
CA VAL A 355 -16.91 28.40 -8.56
C VAL A 355 -17.37 28.92 -9.91
N LYS A 356 -17.89 28.02 -10.74
CA LYS A 356 -18.61 28.36 -11.96
C LYS A 356 -19.96 27.64 -12.01
N GLU A 357 -20.91 28.22 -12.74
CA GLU A 357 -22.26 27.69 -12.95
C GLU A 357 -22.48 27.38 -14.43
N GLY A 358 -23.24 26.32 -14.69
CA GLY A 358 -23.65 25.91 -16.05
C GLY A 358 -22.70 24.91 -16.71
N PRO A 359 -22.40 25.08 -18.02
CA PRO A 359 -21.62 24.10 -18.77
C PRO A 359 -20.16 24.03 -18.31
N VAL A 360 -19.48 22.92 -18.60
CA VAL A 360 -18.09 22.67 -18.17
C VAL A 360 -17.10 23.75 -18.65
N ASN A 361 -17.39 24.47 -19.73
CA ASN A 361 -16.56 25.55 -20.26
C ASN A 361 -16.94 26.95 -19.75
N ALA A 362 -17.85 27.07 -18.78
CA ALA A 362 -18.22 28.36 -18.18
C ALA A 362 -17.02 29.04 -17.49
N GLY A 363 -17.12 30.37 -17.37
CA GLY A 363 -16.11 31.21 -16.73
C GLY A 363 -16.08 31.03 -15.21
N TRP A 364 -14.88 31.14 -14.63
CA TRP A 364 -14.68 31.05 -13.18
C TRP A 364 -15.00 32.35 -12.46
N VAL A 365 -15.61 32.24 -11.29
CA VAL A 365 -15.73 33.33 -10.31
C VAL A 365 -14.95 32.95 -9.06
N LYS A 366 -13.95 33.75 -8.70
CA LYS A 366 -13.26 33.61 -7.40
C LYS A 366 -14.24 34.03 -6.31
N VAL A 367 -14.60 33.10 -5.43
CA VAL A 367 -15.62 33.32 -4.39
C VAL A 367 -15.02 33.65 -3.03
N SER A 368 -13.78 33.24 -2.76
CA SER A 368 -13.06 33.52 -1.51
C SER A 368 -11.55 33.24 -1.66
N GLY A 369 -10.74 33.71 -0.69
CA GLY A 369 -9.32 33.41 -0.53
C GLY A 369 -8.99 33.01 0.92
N GLY A 370 -7.83 32.41 1.17
CA GLY A 370 -7.45 31.92 2.51
C GLY A 370 -8.28 30.73 3.00
N VAL A 371 -8.87 29.98 2.08
CA VAL A 371 -9.78 28.86 2.33
C VAL A 371 -9.00 27.54 2.41
N LYS A 372 -9.38 26.64 3.33
CA LYS A 372 -8.89 25.26 3.43
C LYS A 372 -9.92 24.21 2.98
N GLN A 373 -11.20 24.59 2.85
CA GLN A 373 -12.26 23.70 2.37
C GLN A 373 -13.32 24.49 1.60
N LEU A 374 -13.68 24.01 0.41
CA LEU A 374 -14.82 24.46 -0.38
C LEU A 374 -15.91 23.37 -0.37
N VAL A 375 -17.18 23.75 -0.20
CA VAL A 375 -18.32 22.83 -0.18
C VAL A 375 -19.45 23.41 -1.01
N LEU A 376 -20.10 22.58 -1.83
CA LEU A 376 -21.25 22.97 -2.64
C LEU A 376 -22.44 22.06 -2.31
N SER A 377 -23.64 22.62 -2.26
CA SER A 377 -24.88 21.83 -2.23
C SER A 377 -26.04 22.68 -2.75
N GLY A 378 -26.61 22.27 -3.88
CA GLY A 378 -27.64 23.05 -4.57
C GLY A 378 -27.20 24.50 -4.79
N ASP A 379 -28.02 25.45 -4.33
CA ASP A 379 -27.75 26.89 -4.41
C ASP A 379 -26.83 27.41 -3.28
N ARG A 380 -26.35 26.55 -2.37
CA ARG A 380 -25.41 26.93 -1.31
C ARG A 380 -23.96 26.73 -1.68
N ILE A 381 -23.13 27.69 -1.28
CA ILE A 381 -21.67 27.64 -1.36
C ILE A 381 -21.14 27.87 0.06
N GLY A 382 -20.33 26.94 0.54
CA GLY A 382 -19.68 27.01 1.85
C GLY A 382 -18.16 27.09 1.70
N VAL A 383 -17.53 27.90 2.55
CA VAL A 383 -16.07 27.96 2.68
C VAL A 383 -15.68 27.84 4.14
N LEU A 384 -14.57 27.16 4.39
CA LEU A 384 -13.91 27.10 5.68
C LEU A 384 -12.53 27.70 5.56
N THR A 385 -12.22 28.72 6.36
CA THR A 385 -10.90 29.36 6.35
C THR A 385 -9.87 28.57 7.16
N HIS A 386 -8.59 28.85 6.94
CA HIS A 386 -7.51 28.31 7.77
C HIS A 386 -7.65 28.69 9.25
N GLY A 387 -8.28 29.82 9.56
CA GLY A 387 -8.61 30.27 10.92
C GLY A 387 -9.81 29.57 11.56
N GLY A 388 -10.44 28.62 10.88
CA GLY A 388 -11.57 27.86 11.41
C GLY A 388 -12.93 28.57 11.31
N ASP A 389 -13.04 29.60 10.49
CA ASP A 389 -14.30 30.30 10.24
C ASP A 389 -15.08 29.64 9.11
N ALA A 390 -16.27 29.12 9.41
CA ALA A 390 -17.19 28.56 8.42
C ALA A 390 -18.17 29.64 7.96
N SER A 391 -18.20 29.91 6.66
CA SER A 391 -19.12 30.85 6.04
C SER A 391 -19.90 30.19 4.91
N VAL A 392 -21.18 30.51 4.81
CA VAL A 392 -22.09 29.97 3.79
C VAL A 392 -22.83 31.13 3.14
N LYS A 393 -23.01 31.06 1.82
CA LYS A 393 -23.95 31.90 1.08
C LYS A 393 -24.98 31.03 0.38
N GLU A 394 -26.14 31.60 0.12
CA GLU A 394 -27.30 30.95 -0.50
C GLU A 394 -27.78 31.80 -1.69
N GLY A 395 -28.12 31.15 -2.80
CA GLY A 395 -28.51 31.80 -4.05
C GLY A 395 -27.36 31.92 -5.06
N PRO A 396 -27.32 32.98 -5.89
CA PRO A 396 -26.35 33.11 -6.99
C PRO A 396 -24.91 33.20 -6.48
N VAL A 397 -23.93 32.93 -7.35
CA VAL A 397 -22.49 32.92 -6.97
C VAL A 397 -22.01 34.27 -6.39
N ASN A 398 -22.66 35.38 -6.71
CA ASN A 398 -22.32 36.70 -6.15
C ASN A 398 -23.09 37.06 -4.87
N ALA A 399 -23.87 36.14 -4.29
CA ALA A 399 -24.57 36.36 -3.02
C ALA A 399 -23.61 36.68 -1.86
N GLY A 400 -24.13 37.41 -0.87
CA GLY A 400 -23.39 37.78 0.33
C GLY A 400 -23.10 36.59 1.26
N TRP A 401 -21.95 36.63 1.93
CA TRP A 401 -21.53 35.61 2.89
C TRP A 401 -22.19 35.79 4.26
N VAL A 402 -22.59 34.68 4.87
CA VAL A 402 -22.99 34.61 6.28
C VAL A 402 -21.99 33.72 7.02
N LYS A 403 -21.29 34.26 8.02
CA LYS A 403 -20.48 33.45 8.95
C LYS A 403 -21.43 32.61 9.81
N VAL A 404 -21.39 31.29 9.66
CA VAL A 404 -22.31 30.37 10.35
C VAL A 404 -21.72 29.78 11.62
N SER A 405 -20.39 29.70 11.73
CA SER A 405 -19.67 29.21 12.91
C SER A 405 -18.19 29.62 12.90
N GLY A 406 -17.50 29.47 14.04
CA GLY A 406 -16.05 29.61 14.21
C GLY A 406 -15.49 28.42 15.00
N GLY A 407 -14.17 28.20 14.96
CA GLY A 407 -13.54 27.03 15.60
C GLY A 407 -13.90 25.70 14.93
N VAL A 408 -14.10 25.75 13.61
CA VAL A 408 -14.55 24.61 12.79
C VAL A 408 -13.36 23.94 12.10
N LYS A 409 -13.30 22.60 12.13
CA LYS A 409 -12.36 21.80 11.35
C LYS A 409 -12.94 21.26 10.05
N GLN A 410 -14.26 21.06 10.00
CA GLN A 410 -14.96 20.60 8.80
C GLN A 410 -16.33 21.27 8.67
N LEU A 411 -16.65 21.73 7.46
CA LEU A 411 -17.98 22.19 7.06
C LEU A 411 -18.59 21.16 6.10
N VAL A 412 -19.87 20.86 6.23
CA VAL A 412 -20.62 20.04 5.28
C VAL A 412 -22.00 20.61 5.00
N LEU A 413 -22.48 20.45 3.77
CA LEU A 413 -23.75 20.99 3.30
C LEU A 413 -24.56 19.90 2.64
N SER A 414 -25.87 19.87 2.90
CA SER A 414 -26.80 19.06 2.11
C SER A 414 -28.18 19.70 2.09
N GLY A 415 -28.61 20.21 0.94
CA GLY A 415 -29.88 20.94 0.83
C GLY A 415 -29.98 22.06 1.86
N ASN A 416 -31.04 22.04 2.68
CA ASN A 416 -31.24 23.02 3.75
C ASN A 416 -30.45 22.73 5.04
N ARG A 417 -29.65 21.66 5.10
CA ARG A 417 -28.81 21.34 6.27
C ARG A 417 -27.39 21.88 6.15
N ILE A 418 -26.88 22.36 7.28
CA ILE A 418 -25.50 22.80 7.45
C ILE A 418 -24.94 22.04 8.66
N GLY A 419 -23.85 21.32 8.46
CA GLY A 419 -23.12 20.62 9.51
C GLY A 419 -21.75 21.24 9.73
N VAL A 420 -21.33 21.32 10.98
CA VAL A 420 -19.96 21.70 11.36
C VAL A 420 -19.42 20.66 12.33
N LEU A 421 -18.13 20.40 12.21
CA LEU A 421 -17.37 19.61 13.16
C LEU A 421 -16.32 20.51 13.79
N SER A 422 -16.32 20.61 15.11
CA SER A 422 -15.34 21.40 15.86
C SER A 422 -14.00 20.65 16.02
N ASP A 423 -12.93 21.39 16.33
CA ASP A 423 -11.63 20.78 16.68
C ASP A 423 -11.74 19.80 17.86
N GLY A 424 -12.63 20.07 18.82
CA GLY A 424 -12.93 19.20 19.96
C GLY A 424 -13.69 17.91 19.60
N GLY A 425 -14.06 17.72 18.33
CA GLY A 425 -14.77 16.53 17.86
C GLY A 425 -16.27 16.53 18.13
N GLU A 426 -16.86 17.70 18.41
CA GLU A 426 -18.32 17.87 18.48
C GLU A 426 -18.88 18.13 17.08
N ALA A 427 -19.73 17.22 16.59
CA ALA A 427 -20.52 17.40 15.39
C ALA A 427 -21.82 18.14 15.73
N SER A 428 -22.14 19.19 15.00
CA SER A 428 -23.39 19.94 15.16
C SER A 428 -24.04 20.19 13.80
N VAL A 429 -25.36 20.04 13.73
CA VAL A 429 -26.13 20.25 12.51
C VAL A 429 -27.27 21.22 12.78
N LYS A 430 -27.55 22.08 11.81
CA LYS A 430 -28.75 22.89 11.76
C LYS A 430 -29.53 22.63 10.48
N GLU A 431 -30.83 22.83 10.55
CA GLU A 431 -31.75 22.63 9.43
C GLU A 431 -32.59 23.89 9.21
N GLY A 432 -32.74 24.31 7.96
CA GLY A 432 -33.49 25.51 7.56
C GLY A 432 -32.59 26.60 6.99
N GLY A 433 -32.97 27.86 7.18
CA GLY A 433 -32.21 29.01 6.67
C GLY A 433 -30.84 29.19 7.34
N LEU A 434 -30.01 30.08 6.80
CA LEU A 434 -28.64 30.31 7.30
C LEU A 434 -28.57 30.76 8.78
N GLY A 435 -29.66 31.31 9.32
CA GLY A 435 -29.78 31.72 10.72
C GLY A 435 -30.40 30.69 11.67
N ALA A 436 -30.67 29.46 11.22
CA ALA A 436 -31.26 28.41 12.06
C ALA A 436 -30.37 28.04 13.27
N GLY A 437 -30.99 27.54 14.34
CA GLY A 437 -30.32 27.09 15.55
C GLY A 437 -29.58 25.76 15.36
N TRP A 438 -28.48 25.59 16.08
CA TRP A 438 -27.67 24.37 16.06
C TRP A 438 -28.22 23.29 16.98
N VAL A 439 -28.12 22.03 16.55
CA VAL A 439 -28.32 20.83 17.36
C VAL A 439 -26.97 20.13 17.48
N ALA A 440 -26.56 19.84 18.72
CA ALA A 440 -25.42 18.99 18.99
C ALA A 440 -25.79 17.54 18.66
N GLU A 441 -25.04 16.93 17.75
CA GLU A 441 -25.41 15.65 17.13
C GLU A 441 -24.65 14.47 17.74
N HIS A 442 -23.34 14.63 17.90
CA HIS A 442 -22.47 13.57 18.43
C HIS A 442 -21.09 14.13 18.83
N GLY A 443 -20.55 13.68 19.96
CA GLY A 443 -19.18 13.99 20.40
C GLY A 443 -18.16 12.93 20.00
N GLY A 444 -16.85 13.23 20.02
CA GLY A 444 -15.80 12.26 19.66
C GLY A 444 -15.79 11.87 18.18
N VAL A 445 -16.18 12.81 17.31
CA VAL A 445 -16.28 12.64 15.86
C VAL A 445 -15.00 13.13 15.17
N ARG A 446 -14.56 12.39 14.15
CA ARG A 446 -13.45 12.80 13.26
C ARG A 446 -13.89 13.17 11.85
N ASP A 447 -15.04 12.69 11.40
CA ASP A 447 -15.61 13.04 10.10
C ASP A 447 -17.15 13.08 10.19
N LEU A 448 -17.74 14.09 9.57
CA LEU A 448 -19.19 14.35 9.51
C LEU A 448 -19.64 14.35 8.05
N ALA A 449 -20.69 13.60 7.74
CA ALA A 449 -21.28 13.54 6.41
C ALA A 449 -22.78 13.86 6.45
N LEU A 450 -23.28 14.55 5.42
CA LEU A 450 -24.70 14.86 5.25
C LEU A 450 -25.18 14.44 3.86
N SER A 451 -26.37 13.86 3.79
CA SER A 451 -27.06 13.68 2.51
C SER A 451 -28.57 13.63 2.71
N GLY A 452 -29.28 14.64 2.20
CA GLY A 452 -30.72 14.77 2.43
C GLY A 452 -31.04 14.80 3.92
N ASP A 453 -31.90 13.88 4.37
CA ASP A 453 -32.27 13.71 5.77
C ASP A 453 -31.33 12.78 6.56
N ARG A 454 -30.24 12.30 5.96
CA ARG A 454 -29.22 11.50 6.66
C ARG A 454 -28.10 12.34 7.25
N ILE A 455 -27.71 11.96 8.46
CA ILE A 455 -26.53 12.47 9.15
C ILE A 455 -25.65 11.28 9.48
N GLY A 456 -24.41 11.32 9.03
CA GLY A 456 -23.40 10.31 9.30
C GLY A 456 -22.25 10.88 10.12
N VAL A 457 -21.81 10.14 11.14
CA VAL A 457 -20.59 10.46 11.88
C VAL A 457 -19.64 9.27 11.86
N LEU A 458 -18.36 9.56 11.67
CA LEU A 458 -17.28 8.61 11.89
C LEU A 458 -16.59 8.96 13.20
N THR A 459 -16.65 8.06 14.17
CA THR A 459 -16.07 8.28 15.50
C THR A 459 -14.56 8.13 15.48
N ASN A 460 -13.90 8.66 16.52
CA ASN A 460 -12.49 8.39 16.80
C ASN A 460 -12.21 6.88 17.00
N GLY A 461 -13.21 6.11 17.44
CA GLY A 461 -13.16 4.65 17.57
C GLY A 461 -13.26 3.89 16.24
N ARG A 462 -13.42 4.60 15.12
CA ARG A 462 -13.61 4.03 13.77
C ARG A 462 -14.95 3.36 13.52
N ASP A 463 -15.97 3.74 14.28
CA ASP A 463 -17.35 3.35 14.01
C ASP A 463 -18.01 4.38 13.10
N ALA A 464 -18.61 3.92 12.00
CA ALA A 464 -19.52 4.69 11.18
C ALA A 464 -20.92 4.57 11.78
N LEU A 465 -21.52 5.68 12.20
CA LEU A 465 -22.91 5.75 12.63
C LEU A 465 -23.69 6.63 11.67
N VAL A 466 -24.92 6.21 11.35
CA VAL A 466 -25.84 7.01 10.52
C VAL A 466 -27.20 7.05 11.19
N LYS A 467 -27.85 8.20 11.11
CA LYS A 467 -29.28 8.36 11.40
C LYS A 467 -30.00 8.92 10.18
N GLU A 468 -31.30 8.70 10.12
CA GLU A 468 -32.19 9.13 9.04
C GLU A 468 -33.46 9.76 9.63
N GLY A 469 -33.92 10.86 9.04
CA GLY A 469 -35.08 11.61 9.48
C GLY A 469 -34.71 12.94 10.14
N ASP A 470 -35.47 13.35 11.15
CA ASP A 470 -35.25 14.64 11.83
C ASP A 470 -33.94 14.69 12.65
N LEU A 471 -33.58 15.89 13.13
CA LEU A 471 -32.37 16.09 13.94
C LEU A 471 -32.42 15.38 15.31
N ARG A 472 -33.51 14.73 15.69
CA ARG A 472 -33.64 13.93 16.92
C ARG A 472 -33.75 12.43 16.67
N ALA A 473 -33.67 11.98 15.42
CA ALA A 473 -33.65 10.57 15.08
C ALA A 473 -32.54 9.80 15.81
N GLY A 474 -32.78 8.51 16.06
CA GLY A 474 -31.81 7.63 16.72
C GLY A 474 -30.66 7.23 15.79
N TRP A 475 -29.48 7.02 16.38
CA TRP A 475 -28.29 6.54 15.67
C TRP A 475 -28.33 5.03 15.43
N VAL A 476 -27.85 4.61 14.26
CA VAL A 476 -27.57 3.22 13.92
C VAL A 476 -26.06 3.08 13.73
N VAL A 477 -25.43 2.09 14.37
CA VAL A 477 -24.04 1.72 14.07
C VAL A 477 -24.05 0.92 12.77
N GLU A 478 -23.39 1.46 11.76
CA GLU A 478 -23.44 0.93 10.41
C GLU A 478 -22.30 -0.03 10.10
N TYR A 479 -21.09 0.32 10.54
CA TYR A 479 -19.90 -0.49 10.31
C TYR A 479 -18.77 -0.09 11.26
N GLY A 480 -18.00 -1.07 11.74
CA GLY A 480 -16.82 -0.87 12.60
C GLY A 480 -15.50 -0.98 11.84
N GLY A 481 -14.44 -0.34 12.33
CA GLY A 481 -13.13 -0.38 11.68
C GLY A 481 -13.07 0.39 10.35
N VAL A 482 -13.87 1.45 10.22
CA VAL A 482 -13.96 2.29 9.02
C VAL A 482 -12.79 3.28 8.96
N GLN A 483 -12.25 3.52 7.77
CA GLN A 483 -11.26 4.55 7.48
C GLN A 483 -11.92 5.85 7.03
N SER A 484 -12.88 5.76 6.11
CA SER A 484 -13.66 6.90 5.60
C SER A 484 -15.09 6.51 5.29
N MET A 485 -16.00 7.49 5.31
CA MET A 485 -17.41 7.30 5.01
C MET A 485 -17.91 8.37 4.03
N VAL A 486 -18.86 8.00 3.18
CA VAL A 486 -19.53 8.93 2.26
C VAL A 486 -21.04 8.64 2.22
N LEU A 487 -21.84 9.70 2.17
CA LEU A 487 -23.30 9.61 2.04
C LEU A 487 -23.75 10.23 0.71
N SER A 488 -24.71 9.59 0.04
CA SER A 488 -25.28 10.10 -1.21
C SER A 488 -26.70 9.57 -1.42
N GLY A 489 -27.70 10.41 -1.18
CA GLY A 489 -29.10 10.01 -1.16
C GLY A 489 -29.34 8.91 -0.13
N ASN A 490 -29.98 7.82 -0.55
CA ASN A 490 -30.22 6.63 0.28
C ASN A 490 -29.03 5.65 0.33
N ARG A 491 -27.80 6.07 -0.02
CA ARG A 491 -26.61 5.21 -0.01
C ARG A 491 -25.63 5.61 1.07
N ILE A 492 -25.00 4.59 1.66
CA ILE A 492 -23.91 4.71 2.63
C ILE A 492 -22.72 3.94 2.05
N GLY A 493 -21.59 4.63 1.91
CA GLY A 493 -20.33 4.03 1.50
C GLY A 493 -19.30 4.11 2.62
N VAL A 494 -18.54 3.04 2.83
CA VAL A 494 -17.42 3.00 3.76
C VAL A 494 -16.20 2.41 3.08
N VAL A 495 -15.03 2.95 3.40
CA VAL A 495 -13.75 2.28 3.18
C VAL A 495 -13.30 1.71 4.52
N THR A 496 -13.05 0.42 4.59
CA THR A 496 -12.64 -0.26 5.81
C THR A 496 -11.12 -0.13 6.02
N GLY A 497 -10.63 -0.37 7.24
CA GLY A 497 -9.21 -0.24 7.57
C GLY A 497 -8.28 -1.19 6.82
N ASP A 498 -8.81 -2.23 6.16
CA ASP A 498 -8.06 -3.11 5.27
C ASP A 498 -8.16 -2.71 3.79
N GLY A 499 -8.81 -1.58 3.50
CA GLY A 499 -8.96 -1.02 2.16
C GLY A 499 -10.16 -1.52 1.37
N ALA A 500 -11.00 -2.44 1.89
CA ALA A 500 -12.23 -2.79 1.18
C ALA A 500 -13.22 -1.62 1.17
N ALA A 501 -13.81 -1.33 0.00
CA ALA A 501 -14.90 -0.37 -0.16
C ALA A 501 -16.24 -1.10 -0.22
N LEU A 502 -17.14 -0.76 0.70
CA LEU A 502 -18.45 -1.35 0.84
C LEU A 502 -19.50 -0.25 0.65
N VAL A 503 -20.58 -0.56 -0.06
CA VAL A 503 -21.71 0.35 -0.26
C VAL A 503 -23.00 -0.40 0.00
N LYS A 504 -23.92 0.23 0.70
CA LYS A 504 -25.31 -0.22 0.78
C LYS A 504 -26.26 0.85 0.26
N GLU A 505 -27.42 0.41 -0.20
CA GLU A 505 -28.46 1.25 -0.79
C GLU A 505 -29.83 0.90 -0.22
N GLY A 506 -30.63 1.91 0.10
CA GLY A 506 -31.94 1.74 0.73
C GLY A 506 -31.90 2.02 2.23
N ALA A 507 -32.78 1.38 3.00
CA ALA A 507 -32.94 1.61 4.43
C ALA A 507 -31.65 1.35 5.25
N LEU A 508 -31.57 1.88 6.48
CA LEU A 508 -30.41 1.70 7.34
C LEU A 508 -30.14 0.23 7.74
N ASN A 509 -31.08 -0.69 7.53
CA ASN A 509 -30.87 -2.13 7.73
C ASN A 509 -30.55 -2.90 6.43
N ALA A 510 -30.34 -2.21 5.30
CA ALA A 510 -29.98 -2.84 4.04
C ALA A 510 -28.61 -3.52 4.12
N GLY A 511 -28.43 -4.59 3.33
CA GLY A 511 -27.17 -5.33 3.25
C GLY A 511 -26.06 -4.57 2.55
N TRP A 512 -24.81 -4.85 2.92
CA TRP A 512 -23.62 -4.29 2.30
C TRP A 512 -23.26 -5.02 1.00
N THR A 513 -22.88 -4.24 -0.01
CA THR A 513 -22.26 -4.74 -1.25
C THR A 513 -20.79 -4.37 -1.25
N SER A 514 -19.91 -5.35 -1.45
CA SER A 514 -18.49 -5.07 -1.71
C SER A 514 -18.34 -4.52 -3.12
N VAL A 515 -18.04 -3.23 -3.24
CA VAL A 515 -17.86 -2.55 -4.54
C VAL A 515 -16.40 -2.54 -4.99
N TRP A 516 -15.46 -2.59 -4.04
CA TRP A 516 -14.02 -2.68 -4.32
C TRP A 516 -13.26 -3.33 -3.15
N GLY A 517 -12.06 -3.85 -3.38
CA GLY A 517 -11.29 -4.60 -2.39
C GLY A 517 -11.59 -6.10 -2.42
N LYS A 518 -11.60 -6.77 -1.25
CA LYS A 518 -11.50 -8.24 -0.98
C LYS A 518 -12.06 -9.25 -2.01
N CYS A 519 -12.95 -8.86 -2.91
CA CYS A 519 -13.62 -9.72 -3.90
C CYS A 519 -13.25 -9.44 -5.37
N HIS A 520 -12.35 -8.50 -5.70
CA HIS A 520 -12.06 -8.18 -7.10
C HIS A 520 -11.05 -9.13 -7.79
N GLN A 521 -10.47 -10.09 -7.06
CA GLN A 521 -9.51 -11.08 -7.57
C GLN A 521 -9.95 -12.55 -7.38
N GLY A 522 -11.20 -12.84 -6.98
CA GLY A 522 -11.70 -14.21 -6.76
C GLY A 522 -12.99 -14.29 -5.94
N PRO A 523 -13.64 -15.47 -5.82
CA PRO A 523 -14.98 -15.58 -5.26
C PRO A 523 -14.98 -15.34 -3.76
N CYS A 524 -15.82 -14.42 -3.29
CA CYS A 524 -16.03 -14.19 -1.87
C CYS A 524 -17.04 -15.19 -1.31
N SER A 525 -16.61 -16.00 -0.36
CA SER A 525 -17.50 -16.71 0.55
C SER A 525 -18.19 -15.69 1.45
N THR A 526 -19.52 -15.61 1.37
CA THR A 526 -20.34 -14.92 2.37
C THR A 526 -20.26 -15.69 3.69
N SER A 527 -19.66 -15.10 4.72
CA SER A 527 -19.82 -15.59 6.09
C SER A 527 -20.66 -14.59 6.88
N GLY A 528 -21.91 -15.00 7.12
CA GLY A 528 -22.71 -14.79 8.33
C GLY A 528 -22.98 -13.36 8.77
#